data_AF-A0A941IY33-F1
#
_entry.id   AF-A0A941IY33-F1
#
_cell.length_a   1.000
_cell.length_b   1.000
_cell.length_c   1.000
_cell.angle_alpha   90.00
_cell.angle_beta   90.00
_cell.angle_gamma   90.00
#
_symmetry.space_group_name_H-M   'P 1'
#
loop_
_entity.id
_entity.type
_entity.pdbx_description
1 polymer ?
#
loop_
_entity_poly.entity_id
_entity_poly.type
_entity_poly.pdbx_seq_one_letter_code
_entity_poly.pdbx_strand_id
1 'polypeptide(L)'
;MTNFEAIYSFPGIDNLDEVLVNKILVDRGLQATATYSGETNEFCLAVADLSKHAASLPDFSDGKVSEKISRAALMARVEEYLEKAGVKQTNITDGTDSW
;
A
#
# COMPACT_ATOMS: atom_id res chain seq x y z
N MET A 1 -16.05 9.73 6.89
CA MET A 1 -15.09 8.70 6.51
C MET A 1 -13.78 8.99 7.21
N THR A 2 -13.23 8.02 7.92
CA THR A 2 -11.90 8.07 8.56
C THR A 2 -10.81 7.62 7.60
N ASN A 3 -9.54 7.88 7.91
CA ASN A 3 -8.41 7.35 7.13
C ASN A 3 -8.44 5.82 7.06
N PHE A 4 -8.83 5.16 8.15
CA PHE A 4 -8.99 3.71 8.19
C PHE A 4 -10.07 3.23 7.21
N GLU A 5 -11.27 3.83 7.27
CA GLU A 5 -12.37 3.50 6.35
C GLU A 5 -11.99 3.77 4.89
N ALA A 6 -11.23 4.84 4.62
CA ALA A 6 -10.72 5.14 3.29
C ALA A 6 -9.75 4.07 2.80
N ILE A 7 -8.84 3.59 3.64
CA ILE A 7 -7.89 2.52 3.32
C ILE A 7 -8.61 1.20 2.97
N TYR A 8 -9.59 0.80 3.78
CA TYR A 8 -10.35 -0.43 3.54
C TYR A 8 -11.26 -0.35 2.31
N SER A 9 -11.50 0.84 1.76
CA SER A 9 -12.21 0.99 0.49
C SER A 9 -11.37 0.55 -0.71
N PHE A 10 -10.05 0.41 -0.56
CA PHE A 10 -9.18 -0.06 -1.64
C PHE A 10 -9.25 -1.59 -1.79
N PRO A 11 -9.62 -2.09 -2.99
CA PRO A 11 -9.69 -3.52 -3.18
C PRO A 11 -8.30 -4.17 -3.06
N GLY A 12 -8.22 -5.32 -2.39
CA GLY A 12 -6.95 -6.01 -2.10
C GLY A 12 -6.28 -5.55 -0.80
N ILE A 13 -6.78 -4.48 -0.17
CA ILE A 13 -6.42 -4.05 1.19
C ILE A 13 -7.56 -4.34 2.18
N ASP A 14 -8.78 -4.54 1.68
CA ASP A 14 -10.03 -4.74 2.42
C ASP A 14 -10.02 -5.93 3.39
N ASN A 15 -9.09 -6.88 3.22
CA ASN A 15 -8.94 -8.06 4.08
C ASN A 15 -7.63 -8.08 4.88
N LEU A 16 -6.85 -6.99 4.86
CA LEU A 16 -5.65 -6.90 5.69
C LEU A 16 -6.04 -6.76 7.17
N ASP A 17 -5.16 -7.23 8.03
CA ASP A 17 -5.33 -7.14 9.47
C ASP A 17 -5.40 -5.67 9.94
N GLU A 18 -6.37 -5.35 10.80
CA GLU A 18 -6.61 -3.97 11.25
C GLU A 18 -5.43 -3.39 12.04
N VAL A 19 -4.70 -4.24 12.78
CA VAL A 19 -3.52 -3.84 13.55
C VAL A 19 -2.39 -3.45 12.58
N LEU A 20 -2.23 -4.18 11.48
CA LEU A 20 -1.28 -3.83 10.43
C LEU A 20 -1.64 -2.49 9.78
N VAL A 21 -2.89 -2.30 9.39
CA VAL A 21 -3.36 -1.05 8.77
C VAL A 21 -3.12 0.14 9.70
N ASN A 22 -3.52 0.02 10.97
CA ASN A 22 -3.32 1.07 11.95
C ASN A 22 -1.83 1.36 12.18
N LYS A 23 -0.99 0.32 12.25
CA LYS A 23 0.46 0.49 12.40
C LYS A 23 1.06 1.28 11.24
N ILE A 24 0.76 0.92 10.00
CA ILE A 24 1.31 1.61 8.82
C ILE A 24 0.83 3.07 8.77
N LEU A 25 -0.43 3.33 9.09
CA LEU A 25 -0.94 4.71 9.18
C LEU A 25 -0.14 5.52 10.21
N VAL A 26 0.07 4.97 11.41
CA VAL A 26 0.85 5.63 12.46
C VAL A 26 2.30 5.84 12.05
N ASP A 27 2.94 4.85 11.43
CA ASP A 27 4.32 4.94 10.93
C ASP A 27 4.47 6.04 9.85
N ARG A 28 3.40 6.37 9.14
CA ARG A 28 3.32 7.48 8.18
C ARG A 28 2.83 8.80 8.78
N GLY A 29 2.63 8.88 10.09
CA GLY A 29 2.18 10.09 10.79
C GLY A 29 0.68 10.36 10.66
N LEU A 30 -0.10 9.36 10.24
CA LEU A 30 -1.56 9.44 10.14
C LEU A 30 -2.22 8.78 11.35
N GLN A 31 -3.35 9.33 11.76
CA GLN A 31 -4.23 8.69 12.72
C GLN A 31 -5.35 7.96 11.97
N ALA A 32 -5.55 6.68 12.29
CA ALA A 32 -6.60 5.85 11.70
C ALA A 32 -8.00 6.46 11.86
N THR A 33 -8.29 7.04 13.03
CA THR A 33 -9.58 7.65 13.37
C THR A 33 -9.74 9.09 12.91
N ALA A 34 -8.69 9.72 12.36
CA ALA A 34 -8.80 11.08 11.84
C ALA A 34 -9.69 11.10 10.59
N THR A 35 -10.40 12.21 10.40
CA THR A 35 -11.24 12.44 9.21
C THR A 35 -10.37 12.40 7.96
N TYR A 36 -10.77 11.56 7.00
CA TYR A 36 -10.12 11.53 5.70
C TYR A 36 -10.41 12.83 4.94
N SER A 37 -9.34 13.53 4.55
CA SER A 37 -9.42 14.81 3.83
C SER A 37 -8.91 14.72 2.39
N GLY A 38 -8.60 13.52 1.89
CA GLY A 38 -8.05 13.29 0.56
C GLY A 38 -6.70 12.58 0.58
N GLU A 39 -6.16 12.35 -0.63
CA GLU A 39 -4.89 11.67 -0.87
C GLU A 39 -3.69 12.58 -0.56
N THR A 40 -3.38 12.78 0.72
CA THR A 40 -2.11 13.44 1.12
C THR A 40 -0.91 12.55 0.80
N ASN A 41 0.29 13.12 0.79
CA ASN A 41 1.51 12.34 0.54
C ASN A 41 1.65 11.17 1.51
N GLU A 42 1.41 11.40 2.80
CA GLU A 42 1.46 10.38 3.86
C GLU A 42 0.41 9.29 3.62
N PHE A 43 -0.79 9.67 3.16
CA PHE A 43 -1.86 8.73 2.86
C PHE A 43 -1.49 7.87 1.66
N CYS A 44 -0.99 8.49 0.60
CA CYS A 44 -0.51 7.77 -0.57
C CYS A 44 0.62 6.78 -0.22
N LEU A 45 1.56 7.19 0.63
CA LEU A 45 2.63 6.30 1.10
C LEU A 45 2.09 5.13 1.92
N ALA A 46 1.09 5.36 2.78
CA ALA A 46 0.45 4.29 3.54
C ALA A 46 -0.28 3.29 2.62
N VAL A 47 -1.00 3.77 1.61
CA VAL A 47 -1.66 2.91 0.59
C VAL A 47 -0.63 2.09 -0.18
N ALA A 48 0.50 2.70 -0.57
CA ALA A 48 1.59 2.03 -1.27
C ALA A 48 2.22 0.92 -0.41
N ASP A 49 2.51 1.18 0.86
CA ASP A 49 3.07 0.18 1.77
C ASP A 49 2.13 -1.00 1.97
N LEU A 50 0.83 -0.72 2.18
CA LEU A 50 -0.19 -1.77 2.35
C LEU A 50 -0.39 -2.60 1.10
N SER A 51 -0.44 -1.96 -0.08
CA SER A 51 -0.54 -2.65 -1.36
C SER A 51 0.68 -3.53 -1.62
N LYS A 52 1.87 -3.06 -1.26
CA LYS A 52 3.12 -3.82 -1.36
C LYS A 52 3.13 -5.00 -0.38
N HIS A 53 2.65 -4.80 0.85
CA HIS A 53 2.51 -5.87 1.82
C HIS A 53 1.55 -6.95 1.31
N ALA A 54 0.35 -6.55 0.87
CA ALA A 54 -0.63 -7.46 0.27
C ALA A 54 0.00 -8.26 -0.89
N ALA A 55 0.70 -7.60 -1.82
CA ALA A 55 1.38 -8.24 -2.94
C ALA A 55 2.52 -9.21 -2.54
N SER A 56 2.99 -9.16 -1.29
CA SER A 56 4.03 -10.03 -0.75
C SER A 56 3.48 -11.22 0.04
N LEU A 57 2.17 -11.26 0.31
CA LEU A 57 1.56 -12.36 1.06
C LEU A 57 1.64 -13.67 0.24
N PRO A 58 1.97 -14.80 0.89
CA PRO A 58 2.10 -16.10 0.23
C PRO A 58 0.79 -16.63 -0.35
N ASP A 59 -0.36 -16.06 0.02
CA ASP A 59 -1.67 -16.41 -0.56
C ASP A 59 -1.83 -15.97 -2.03
N PHE A 60 -0.94 -15.11 -2.54
CA PHE A 60 -0.82 -14.81 -3.98
C PHE A 60 -0.13 -15.92 -4.78
N SER A 61 0.49 -16.90 -4.10
CA SER A 61 1.06 -18.10 -4.72
C SER A 61 -0.01 -19.19 -4.77
N ASP A 62 -0.38 -19.59 -5.98
CA ASP A 62 -1.28 -20.70 -6.30
C ASP A 62 -2.78 -20.52 -6.00
N GLY A 63 -3.48 -19.93 -6.97
CA GLY A 63 -4.82 -20.39 -7.36
C GLY A 63 -5.96 -20.17 -6.37
N LYS A 64 -5.78 -19.35 -5.31
CA LYS A 64 -6.89 -18.95 -4.45
C LYS A 64 -7.78 -17.94 -5.18
N VAL A 65 -8.94 -18.44 -5.61
CA VAL A 65 -10.04 -17.70 -6.27
C VAL A 65 -10.59 -16.54 -5.41
N SER A 66 -10.16 -16.40 -4.15
CA SER A 66 -10.65 -15.38 -3.21
C SER A 66 -10.03 -14.00 -3.37
N GLU A 67 -8.84 -13.87 -3.99
CA GLU A 67 -8.23 -12.56 -4.20
C GLU A 67 -8.71 -11.93 -5.50
N LYS A 68 -9.54 -10.90 -5.37
CA LYS A 68 -10.17 -10.18 -6.50
C LYS A 68 -9.18 -9.37 -7.36
N ILE A 69 -7.93 -9.22 -6.90
CA ILE A 69 -6.91 -8.40 -7.55
C ILE A 69 -5.63 -9.24 -7.70
N SER A 70 -4.98 -9.13 -8.85
CA SER A 70 -3.70 -9.80 -9.11
C SER A 70 -2.52 -9.05 -8.47
N ARG A 71 -1.43 -9.77 -8.18
CA ARG A 71 -0.18 -9.17 -7.67
C ARG A 71 0.32 -8.02 -8.55
N ALA A 72 0.23 -8.17 -9.87
CA ALA A 72 0.65 -7.13 -10.82
C ALA A 72 -0.20 -5.85 -10.69
N ALA A 73 -1.52 -5.98 -10.47
CA ALA A 73 -2.40 -4.85 -10.27
C ALA A 73 -2.16 -4.14 -8.93
N LEU A 74 -1.81 -4.87 -7.86
CA LEU A 74 -1.35 -4.27 -6.61
C LEU A 74 -0.04 -3.51 -6.80
N MET A 75 0.93 -4.07 -7.50
CA MET A 75 2.21 -3.40 -7.76
C MET A 75 2.06 -2.16 -8.63
N ALA A 76 1.19 -2.18 -9.64
CA ALA A 76 0.86 -0.99 -10.42
C ALA A 76 0.24 0.12 -9.54
N ARG A 77 -0.58 -0.25 -8.54
CA ARG A 77 -1.10 0.69 -7.56
C ARG A 77 0.01 1.25 -6.66
N VAL A 78 0.95 0.41 -6.22
CA VAL A 78 2.12 0.89 -5.47
C VAL A 78 2.83 1.99 -6.26
N GLU A 79 3.07 1.77 -7.55
CA GLU A 79 3.72 2.75 -8.43
C GLU A 79 2.90 4.05 -8.56
N GLU A 80 1.59 3.95 -8.80
CA GLU A 80 0.68 5.10 -8.89
C GLU A 80 0.74 5.98 -7.63
N TYR A 81 0.62 5.37 -6.45
CA TYR A 81 0.58 6.11 -5.19
C TYR A 81 1.95 6.62 -4.75
N LEU A 82 3.04 5.95 -5.12
CA LEU A 82 4.38 6.50 -4.96
C LEU A 82 4.58 7.75 -5.83
N GLU A 83 4.12 7.73 -7.08
CA GLU A 83 4.17 8.89 -7.97
C GLU A 83 3.34 10.06 -7.42
N LYS A 84 2.11 9.79 -6.95
CA LYS A 84 1.25 10.79 -6.28
C LYS A 84 1.92 11.40 -5.05
N ALA A 85 2.66 10.60 -4.27
CA ALA A 85 3.41 11.09 -3.11
C ALA A 85 4.70 11.86 -3.49
N GLY A 86 5.00 12.00 -4.79
CA GLY A 86 6.23 12.63 -5.27
C GLY A 86 7.48 11.76 -5.16
N VAL A 87 7.32 10.48 -4.81
CA VAL A 87 8.41 9.50 -4.80
C VAL A 87 8.50 8.88 -6.20
N LYS A 88 9.21 9.57 -7.10
CA LYS A 88 9.65 8.91 -8.34
C LYS A 88 10.54 7.74 -7.93
N GLN A 89 10.22 6.52 -8.41
CA GLN A 89 11.22 5.45 -8.44
C GLN A 89 12.42 6.00 -9.22
N THR A 90 13.47 6.43 -8.52
CA THR A 90 14.79 6.45 -9.11
C THR A 90 15.04 5.01 -9.49
N ASN A 91 15.06 4.76 -10.81
CA ASN A 91 15.45 3.47 -11.36
C ASN A 91 16.60 2.91 -10.54
N ILE A 92 16.39 1.75 -9.92
CA ILE A 92 17.51 0.91 -9.50
C ILE A 92 18.06 0.34 -10.81
N THR A 93 18.79 1.17 -11.54
CA THR A 93 19.73 0.72 -12.55
C THR A 93 21.11 0.97 -11.97
N ASP A 94 21.91 -0.09 -11.92
CA ASP A 94 23.31 -0.14 -11.49
C ASP A 94 23.61 0.22 -10.03
N GLY A 95 23.54 -0.82 -9.21
CA GLY A 95 24.22 -0.90 -7.92
C GLY A 95 24.93 -2.24 -7.80
N THR A 96 25.83 -2.56 -8.72
CA THR A 96 27.00 -3.40 -8.46
C THR A 96 27.88 -2.72 -7.40
N ASP A 97 27.35 -2.51 -6.20
CA ASP A 97 28.16 -2.13 -5.05
C ASP A 97 28.78 -3.40 -4.47
N SER A 98 30.03 -3.54 -4.87
CA SER A 98 31.00 -4.49 -4.38
C SER A 98 31.25 -4.26 -2.90
N TRP A 99 30.99 -5.27 -2.07
CA TRP A 99 31.71 -5.55 -0.81
C TRP A 99 31.83 -7.05 -0.63
#